data_AF-A0A959UGB1-F1
#
_entry.id   AF-A0A959UGB1-F1
#
_cell.length_a   1.000
_cell.length_b   1.000
_cell.length_c   1.000
_cell.angle_alpha   90.00
_cell.angle_beta   90.00
_cell.angle_gamma   90.00
#
_symmetry.space_group_name_H-M   'P 1'
#
loop_
_entity.id
_entity.type
_entity.pdbx_description
1 polymer ?
#
loop_
_entity_poly.entity_id
_entity_poly.type
_entity_poly.pdbx_seq_one_letter_code
_entity_poly.pdbx_strand_id
1 'polypeptide(L)'
;MKITWIKQFLAVLAGITMLISCEYEFIEVSGPKPPDPNDTTNPVDTILFSTQIEPIFDAASCTNCHNGGSLKPDLTAGNAYGSIISEGLVVPGDPEASIIYNYPNPYTGSHNTKYSNDQADLIYLWIFQGAMDN
;
A
#
# COMPACT_ATOMS: atom_id res chain seq x y z
N MET A 1 23.95 61.55 3.81
CA MET A 1 23.88 60.09 3.52
C MET A 1 22.50 59.79 2.95
N LYS A 2 22.40 59.42 1.66
CA LYS A 2 21.11 59.37 0.94
C LYS A 2 20.34 58.10 1.34
N ILE A 3 19.09 58.26 1.80
CA ILE A 3 18.14 57.19 2.23
C ILE A 3 17.72 56.26 1.07
N THR A 4 18.23 56.48 -0.14
CA THR A 4 17.97 55.68 -1.35
C THR A 4 18.38 54.21 -1.21
N TRP A 5 19.43 53.92 -0.45
CA TRP A 5 19.86 52.56 -0.13
C TRP A 5 18.81 51.74 0.65
N ILE A 6 18.05 52.38 1.55
CA ILE A 6 16.98 51.73 2.33
C ILE A 6 15.82 51.35 1.40
N LYS A 7 15.47 52.21 0.43
CA LYS A 7 14.40 51.91 -0.55
C LYS A 7 14.79 50.76 -1.48
N GLN A 8 16.05 50.71 -1.91
CA GLN A 8 16.58 49.61 -2.72
C GLN A 8 16.63 48.31 -1.92
N PHE A 9 17.04 48.37 -0.65
CA PHE A 9 17.06 47.21 0.23
C PHE A 9 15.65 46.67 0.51
N LEU A 10 14.67 47.54 0.76
CA LEU A 10 13.28 47.16 0.94
C LEU A 10 12.67 46.55 -0.33
N ALA A 11 13.01 47.08 -1.52
CA ALA A 11 12.55 46.53 -2.80
C ALA A 11 13.13 45.14 -3.07
N VAL A 12 14.42 44.94 -2.76
CA VAL A 12 15.08 43.62 -2.89
C VAL A 12 14.51 42.62 -1.88
N LEU A 13 14.29 43.04 -0.62
CA LEU A 13 13.70 42.19 0.41
C LEU A 13 12.27 41.75 0.03
N ALA A 14 11.44 42.67 -0.48
CA ALA A 14 10.11 42.35 -0.98
C ALA A 14 10.14 41.35 -2.16
N GLY A 15 11.10 41.49 -3.08
CA GLY A 15 11.30 40.55 -4.18
C GLY A 15 11.72 39.15 -3.72
N ILE A 16 12.57 39.05 -2.70
CA ILE A 16 13.03 37.77 -2.14
C ILE A 16 11.85 37.03 -1.48
N THR A 17 10.93 37.72 -0.79
CA THR A 17 9.77 37.07 -0.14
C THR A 17 8.80 36.41 -1.13
N MET A 18 8.74 36.86 -2.38
CA MET A 18 7.87 36.26 -3.41
C MET A 18 8.41 34.93 -3.94
N LEU A 19 9.72 34.69 -3.90
CA LEU A 19 10.34 33.48 -4.45
C LEU A 19 10.26 32.27 -3.50
N ILE A 20 9.77 32.46 -2.27
CA ILE A 20 9.66 31.42 -1.24
C ILE A 20 8.25 30.80 -1.21
N SER A 21 7.31 31.29 -2.03
CA SER A 21 5.91 30.82 -2.06
C SER A 21 5.69 29.55 -2.87
N CYS A 22 6.73 28.98 -3.48
CA CYS A 22 6.63 27.64 -4.06
C CYS A 22 6.70 26.61 -2.92
N GLU A 23 5.56 26.28 -2.33
CA GLU A 23 5.44 25.03 -1.60
C GLU A 23 5.31 23.88 -2.61
N TYR A 24 6.07 22.80 -2.41
CA TYR A 24 5.83 21.57 -3.11
C TYR A 24 4.72 20.83 -2.37
N GLU A 25 3.57 20.68 -3.01
CA GLU A 25 2.56 19.73 -2.56
C GLU A 25 3.08 18.33 -2.88
N PHE A 26 3.64 17.64 -1.88
CA PHE A 26 3.82 16.20 -1.98
C PHE A 26 2.44 15.58 -1.94
N ILE A 27 1.93 15.14 -3.09
CA ILE A 27 0.87 14.14 -3.10
C ILE A 27 1.52 12.86 -2.62
N GLU A 28 1.41 12.60 -1.31
CA GLU A 28 1.50 11.24 -0.84
C GLU A 28 0.37 10.49 -1.55
N VAL A 29 0.73 9.69 -2.56
CA VAL A 29 -0.15 8.62 -3.01
C VAL A 29 -0.21 7.69 -1.80
N SER A 30 -1.14 7.99 -0.92
CA SER A 30 -1.41 7.22 0.28
C SER A 30 -1.65 5.82 -0.21
N GLY A 31 -0.74 4.89 0.15
CA GLY A 31 -1.04 3.47 0.07
C GLY A 31 -2.35 3.18 0.80
N PRO A 32 -2.88 1.96 0.68
CA PRO A 32 -4.10 1.59 1.39
C PRO A 32 -3.92 1.89 2.88
N LYS A 33 -4.60 2.93 3.36
CA LYS A 33 -4.63 3.31 4.77
C LYS A 33 -5.71 2.47 5.44
N PRO A 34 -5.57 2.09 6.72
CA PRO A 34 -6.69 1.55 7.48
C PRO A 34 -7.91 2.44 7.28
N PRO A 35 -9.08 1.88 6.94
CA PRO A 35 -10.30 2.65 6.88
C PRO A 35 -10.53 3.40 8.19
N ASP A 36 -10.97 4.66 8.11
CA ASP A 36 -11.26 5.45 9.32
C ASP A 36 -12.46 4.82 10.03
N PRO A 37 -12.33 4.37 11.29
CA PRO A 37 -13.44 3.79 12.04
C PRO A 37 -14.60 4.79 12.28
N ASN A 38 -14.40 6.09 12.02
CA ASN A 38 -15.44 7.13 12.10
C ASN A 38 -16.01 7.51 10.72
N ASP A 39 -15.54 6.93 9.62
CA ASP A 39 -16.15 7.13 8.30
C ASP A 39 -17.42 6.29 8.19
N THR A 40 -18.55 6.91 8.53
CA THR A 40 -19.88 6.31 8.35
C THR A 40 -20.42 6.44 6.93
N THR A 41 -19.69 7.11 6.02
CA THR A 41 -20.14 7.35 4.63
C THR A 41 -19.70 6.24 3.69
N ASN A 42 -18.60 5.54 4.01
CA ASN A 42 -18.11 4.38 3.28
C ASN A 42 -17.93 3.19 4.24
N PRO A 43 -18.97 2.36 4.47
CA PRO A 43 -18.80 1.15 5.25
C PRO A 43 -17.74 0.25 4.59
N VAL A 44 -16.80 -0.24 5.39
CA VAL A 44 -15.80 -1.20 4.91
C VAL A 44 -16.48 -2.54 4.75
N ASP A 45 -16.69 -2.94 3.51
CA ASP A 45 -17.22 -4.27 3.23
C ASP A 45 -16.24 -5.36 3.72
N THR A 46 -16.81 -6.45 4.23
CA THR A 46 -16.01 -7.63 4.61
C THR A 46 -15.35 -8.20 3.37
N ILE A 47 -14.03 -8.36 3.41
CA ILE A 47 -13.28 -9.00 2.34
C ILE A 47 -13.33 -10.51 2.53
N LEU A 48 -13.83 -11.21 1.53
CA LEU A 48 -13.95 -12.67 1.51
C LEU A 48 -12.72 -13.30 0.85
N PHE A 49 -12.00 -14.15 1.58
CA PHE A 49 -10.77 -14.75 1.08
C PHE A 49 -11.01 -15.53 -0.20
N SER A 50 -11.98 -16.44 -0.18
CA SER A 50 -12.25 -17.39 -1.27
C SER A 50 -12.63 -16.72 -2.59
N THR A 51 -13.36 -15.59 -2.53
CA THR A 51 -13.87 -14.93 -3.74
C THR A 51 -13.11 -13.68 -4.15
N GLN A 52 -12.40 -13.03 -3.23
CA GLN A 52 -11.72 -11.76 -3.51
C GLN A 52 -10.20 -11.85 -3.40
N ILE A 53 -9.66 -12.68 -2.51
CA ILE A 53 -8.21 -12.77 -2.26
C ILE A 53 -7.57 -13.90 -3.04
N GLU A 54 -8.08 -15.12 -2.92
CA GLU A 54 -7.50 -16.28 -3.56
C GLU A 54 -7.36 -16.13 -5.09
N PRO A 55 -8.36 -15.56 -5.82
CA PRO A 55 -8.23 -15.34 -7.25
C PRO A 55 -7.12 -14.35 -7.64
N ILE A 56 -6.67 -13.47 -6.72
CA ILE A 56 -5.59 -12.53 -6.99
C ILE A 56 -4.29 -13.27 -7.30
N PHE A 57 -4.01 -14.39 -6.64
CA PHE A 57 -2.74 -15.09 -6.83
C PHE A 57 -2.60 -15.66 -8.25
N ASP A 58 -3.70 -16.07 -8.86
CA ASP A 58 -3.69 -16.49 -10.25
C ASP A 58 -3.67 -15.28 -11.20
N ALA A 59 -4.52 -14.28 -10.94
CA ALA A 59 -4.60 -13.06 -11.75
C ALA A 59 -3.27 -12.28 -11.79
N ALA A 60 -2.53 -12.25 -10.68
CA ALA A 60 -1.20 -11.66 -10.56
C ALA A 60 -0.07 -12.62 -10.98
N SER A 61 -0.40 -13.79 -11.56
CA SER A 61 0.57 -14.78 -12.04
C SER A 61 1.51 -15.34 -10.97
N CYS A 62 1.13 -15.27 -9.69
CA CYS A 62 1.90 -15.85 -8.58
C CYS A 62 1.95 -17.38 -8.71
N THR A 63 0.84 -17.99 -9.13
CA THR A 63 0.67 -19.43 -9.35
C THR A 63 1.65 -19.99 -10.40
N ASN A 64 2.22 -19.19 -11.28
CA ASN A 64 3.24 -19.68 -12.24
C ASN A 64 4.49 -20.24 -11.55
N CYS A 65 4.84 -19.71 -10.37
CA CYS A 65 5.98 -20.16 -9.58
C CYS A 65 5.55 -20.83 -8.26
N HIS A 66 4.46 -20.35 -7.66
CA HIS A 66 3.90 -20.83 -6.39
C HIS A 66 2.76 -21.83 -6.62
N ASN A 67 3.03 -22.90 -7.36
CA ASN A 67 2.05 -23.89 -7.80
C ASN A 67 1.95 -25.16 -6.92
N GLY A 68 2.44 -25.11 -5.69
CA GLY A 68 2.51 -26.30 -4.81
C GLY A 68 3.70 -27.22 -5.08
N GLY A 69 4.58 -26.85 -6.01
CA GLY A 69 5.86 -27.51 -6.24
C GLY A 69 6.93 -27.17 -5.18
N SER A 70 8.17 -27.02 -5.63
CA SER A 70 9.33 -26.80 -4.75
C SER A 70 9.38 -25.41 -4.10
N LEU A 71 8.70 -24.42 -4.69
CA LEU A 71 8.70 -23.05 -4.19
C LEU A 71 7.48 -22.83 -3.29
N LYS A 72 7.74 -22.51 -2.02
CA LYS A 72 6.72 -22.14 -1.04
C LYS A 72 6.48 -20.62 -1.05
N PRO A 73 5.27 -20.14 -0.70
CA PRO A 73 4.05 -20.91 -0.43
C PRO A 73 3.45 -21.58 -1.68
N ASP A 74 2.57 -22.56 -1.50
CA ASP A 74 1.56 -22.94 -2.50
C ASP A 74 0.45 -21.88 -2.52
N LEU A 75 0.23 -21.22 -3.66
CA LEU A 75 -0.80 -20.20 -3.84
C LEU A 75 -1.91 -20.64 -4.81
N THR A 76 -1.99 -21.95 -5.08
CA THR A 76 -3.07 -22.51 -5.91
C THR A 76 -4.41 -22.48 -5.18
N ALA A 77 -5.49 -22.44 -5.97
CA ALA A 77 -6.85 -22.41 -5.45
C ALA A 77 -7.13 -23.61 -4.52
N GLY A 78 -7.72 -23.33 -3.36
CA GLY A 78 -8.00 -24.29 -2.28
C GLY A 78 -6.82 -24.58 -1.35
N ASN A 79 -5.59 -24.20 -1.71
CA ASN A 79 -4.40 -24.43 -0.90
C ASN A 79 -3.79 -23.14 -0.33
N ALA A 80 -4.08 -22.00 -0.95
CA ALA A 80 -3.42 -20.72 -0.67
C ALA A 80 -3.53 -20.30 0.80
N TYR A 81 -4.73 -20.34 1.39
CA TYR A 81 -4.93 -19.89 2.78
C TYR A 81 -4.06 -20.69 3.76
N GLY A 82 -4.23 -22.01 3.77
CA GLY A 82 -3.50 -22.89 4.69
C GLY A 82 -1.99 -22.77 4.53
N SER A 83 -1.53 -22.65 3.29
CA SER A 83 -0.12 -22.44 2.95
C SER A 83 0.41 -21.11 3.50
N ILE A 84 -0.27 -19.98 3.25
CA ILE A 84 0.09 -18.64 3.76
C ILE A 84 0.22 -18.64 5.29
N ILE A 85 -0.75 -19.25 5.98
CA ILE A 85 -0.77 -19.31 7.45
C ILE A 85 0.35 -20.22 7.97
N SER A 86 0.53 -21.40 7.37
CA SER A 86 1.55 -22.37 7.82
C SER A 86 2.98 -21.86 7.64
N GLU A 87 3.22 -21.05 6.61
CA GLU A 87 4.51 -20.41 6.33
C GLU A 87 4.70 -19.11 7.14
N GLY A 88 3.71 -18.69 7.94
CA GLY A 88 3.79 -17.50 8.80
C GLY A 88 3.88 -16.19 8.03
N LEU A 89 3.28 -16.11 6.84
CA LEU A 89 3.42 -14.97 5.92
C LEU A 89 2.46 -13.81 6.23
N VAL A 90 1.57 -13.98 7.20
CA VAL A 90 0.56 -13.01 7.59
C VAL A 90 0.53 -12.81 9.11
N VAL A 91 0.39 -11.56 9.51
CA VAL A 91 0.11 -11.12 10.87
C VAL A 91 -1.30 -10.53 10.86
N PRO A 92 -2.32 -11.27 11.34
CA PRO A 92 -3.70 -10.79 11.35
C PRO A 92 -3.83 -9.43 12.05
N GLY A 93 -4.48 -8.48 11.38
CA GLY A 93 -4.66 -7.11 11.86
C GLY A 93 -3.48 -6.17 11.60
N ASP A 94 -2.35 -6.69 11.10
CA ASP A 94 -1.14 -5.90 10.81
C ASP A 94 -0.61 -6.18 9.39
N PRO A 95 -1.14 -5.49 8.37
CA PRO A 95 -0.68 -5.64 6.99
C PRO A 95 0.80 -5.28 6.82
N GLU A 96 1.27 -4.25 7.51
CA GLU A 96 2.65 -3.77 7.41
C GLU A 96 3.67 -4.75 8.02
N ALA A 97 3.25 -5.59 8.98
CA ALA A 97 4.05 -6.71 9.46
C ALA A 97 3.93 -7.99 8.61
N SER A 98 3.06 -8.01 7.59
CA SER A 98 2.75 -9.21 6.81
C SER A 98 3.59 -9.30 5.54
N ILE A 99 4.29 -10.42 5.36
CA ILE A 99 5.16 -10.66 4.19
C ILE A 99 4.34 -10.79 2.91
N ILE A 100 3.18 -11.46 2.97
CA ILE A 100 2.30 -11.69 1.81
C ILE A 100 1.82 -10.36 1.19
N TYR A 101 1.77 -9.27 1.97
CA TYR A 101 1.48 -7.92 1.49
C TYR A 101 2.74 -7.18 1.00
N ASN A 102 3.78 -7.12 1.84
CA ASN A 102 4.94 -6.26 1.59
C ASN A 102 5.83 -6.73 0.46
N TYR A 103 6.11 -8.03 0.39
CA TYR A 103 7.14 -8.53 -0.52
C TYR A 103 6.80 -8.35 -2.01
N PRO A 104 5.56 -8.66 -2.46
CA PRO A 104 5.07 -8.36 -3.80
C PRO A 104 4.40 -6.99 -3.97
N ASN A 105 4.55 -6.07 -3.00
CA ASN A 105 3.92 -4.75 -3.08
C ASN A 105 4.36 -3.98 -4.35
N PRO A 106 3.42 -3.30 -5.06
CA PRO A 106 3.72 -2.57 -6.30
C PRO A 106 4.79 -1.49 -6.12
N TYR A 107 4.78 -0.79 -4.99
CA TYR A 107 5.60 0.39 -4.76
C TYR A 107 6.87 0.07 -3.97
N THR A 108 6.75 -0.66 -2.87
CA THR A 108 7.83 -0.89 -1.90
C THR A 108 8.43 -2.29 -2.00
N GLY A 109 7.73 -3.21 -2.66
CA GLY A 109 8.10 -4.62 -2.73
C GLY A 109 9.35 -4.86 -3.58
N SER A 110 10.09 -5.91 -3.22
CA SER A 110 11.31 -6.35 -3.92
C SER A 110 11.09 -7.59 -4.78
N HIS A 111 9.89 -8.18 -4.79
CA HIS A 111 9.58 -9.34 -5.61
C HIS A 111 9.46 -8.98 -7.10
N ASN A 112 9.82 -9.93 -7.97
CA ASN A 112 9.81 -9.73 -9.43
C ASN A 112 8.40 -9.66 -10.00
N THR A 113 7.47 -10.44 -9.45
CA THR A 113 6.04 -10.42 -9.79
C THR A 113 5.30 -9.66 -8.71
N LYS A 114 4.55 -8.63 -9.07
CA LYS A 114 3.92 -7.72 -8.11
C LYS A 114 2.41 -7.67 -8.30
N TYR A 115 1.70 -7.30 -7.23
CA TYR A 115 0.30 -6.94 -7.31
C TYR A 115 0.10 -5.66 -8.12
N SER A 116 -1.09 -5.48 -8.69
CA SER A 116 -1.60 -4.14 -8.99
C SER A 116 -1.92 -3.39 -7.69
N ASN A 117 -2.19 -2.09 -7.79
CA ASN A 117 -2.57 -1.28 -6.63
C ASN A 117 -3.86 -1.81 -6.00
N ASP A 118 -4.92 -2.01 -6.79
CA ASP A 118 -6.21 -2.53 -6.32
C ASP A 118 -6.09 -3.92 -5.66
N GLN A 119 -5.21 -4.77 -6.18
CA GLN A 119 -4.93 -6.08 -5.58
C GLN A 119 -4.22 -5.94 -4.24
N ALA A 120 -3.22 -5.05 -4.14
CA ALA A 120 -2.53 -4.76 -2.89
C ALA A 120 -3.50 -4.17 -1.84
N ASP A 121 -4.43 -3.33 -2.26
CA ASP A 121 -5.47 -2.75 -1.39
C ASP A 121 -6.41 -3.83 -0.82
N LEU A 122 -6.83 -4.78 -1.66
CA LEU A 122 -7.64 -5.92 -1.20
C LEU A 122 -6.89 -6.80 -0.19
N ILE A 123 -5.62 -7.11 -0.47
CA ILE A 123 -4.77 -7.89 0.44
C ILE A 123 -4.57 -7.13 1.76
N TYR A 124 -4.34 -5.81 1.70
CA TYR A 124 -4.22 -4.96 2.88
C TYR A 124 -5.47 -5.03 3.74
N LEU A 125 -6.64 -4.80 3.13
CA LEU A 125 -7.92 -4.79 3.84
C LEU A 125 -8.26 -6.16 4.43
N TRP A 126 -8.01 -7.25 3.69
CA TRP A 126 -8.21 -8.59 4.21
C TRP A 126 -7.35 -8.86 5.45
N ILE A 127 -6.07 -8.50 5.43
CA ILE A 127 -5.18 -8.67 6.60
C ILE A 127 -5.64 -7.78 7.74
N PHE A 128 -5.98 -6.53 7.46
CA PHE A 128 -6.47 -5.57 8.45
C PHE A 128 -7.75 -6.08 9.14
N GLN A 129 -8.62 -6.76 8.41
CA GLN A 129 -9.83 -7.40 8.93
C GLN A 129 -9.55 -8.74 9.66
N GLY A 130 -8.29 -9.13 9.83
CA GLY A 130 -7.88 -10.31 10.60
C GLY A 130 -7.57 -11.55 9.75
N ALA A 131 -7.40 -11.40 8.44
CA ALA A 131 -6.97 -12.47 7.53
C ALA A 131 -7.81 -13.76 7.66
N MET A 132 -9.14 -13.64 7.63
CA MET A 132 -10.06 -14.76 7.78
C MET A 132 -10.14 -15.62 6.52
N ASP A 133 -10.48 -16.90 6.67
CA ASP A 133 -10.86 -17.82 5.58
C ASP A 133 -12.39 -17.89 5.51
N ASN A 134 -13.01 -17.12 4.61
CA ASN A 134 -14.45 -16.86 4.55
C ASN A 134 -15.00 -16.76 3.12
#